data_AF-M5PU69-F1
#
_entry.id   AF-M5PU69-F1
#
_cell.length_a   1.000
_cell.length_b   1.000
_cell.length_c   1.000
_cell.angle_alpha   90.00
_cell.angle_beta   90.00
_cell.angle_gamma   90.00
#
_symmetry.space_group_name_H-M   'P 1'
#
loop_
_entity.id
_entity.type
_entity.pdbx_description
1 polymer ?
#
loop_
_entity_poly.entity_id
_entity_poly.type
_entity_poly.pdbx_seq_one_letter_code
_entity_poly.pdbx_strand_id
1 'polypeptide(L)'
;MRRVLLSCLLSIALLSFACAPIVKKPEIDQVKKVAVVSLYAPALVPDVGGFGMITNINRVKKTVAKDAYDIYVKELTKLGWSVMPAHVVVKNKLYAKTFDAARLYKDKDSGASNFMAKLMNAGAKLAEYGEILPEGMKSGSEMHVMRKEDAEALGKLAKGLGVDAVLIVQLDYCYRPRNPTIARVSGTGHAHLNCSSSVRAVDKNGVAVVTMPELDQCNDQAKTKAESEKAILMLGGQISIMNAEQVTVITEMFRDSTRKSAANAVAQLQKAMQQP
;
A
#
# COMPACT_ATOMS: atom_id res chain seq x y z
N MET A 1 -3.32 -40.87 -35.21
CA MET A 1 -3.95 -39.76 -34.44
C MET A 1 -3.51 -39.80 -32.96
N ARG A 2 -2.20 -39.73 -32.68
CA ARG A 2 -1.65 -39.86 -31.31
C ARG A 2 -0.72 -38.70 -30.89
N ARG A 3 -0.61 -37.66 -31.72
CA ARG A 3 0.28 -36.50 -31.52
C ARG A 3 -0.44 -35.18 -31.23
N VAL A 4 -1.79 -35.15 -31.26
CA VAL A 4 -2.58 -33.92 -31.04
C VAL A 4 -3.06 -33.76 -29.59
N LEU A 5 -3.05 -34.83 -28.80
CA LEU A 5 -3.51 -34.81 -27.40
C LEU A 5 -2.45 -34.35 -26.39
N LEU A 6 -1.18 -34.24 -26.79
CA LEU A 6 -0.09 -33.83 -25.89
C LEU A 6 0.12 -32.31 -25.84
N SER A 7 -0.39 -31.55 -26.83
CA SER A 7 -0.24 -30.08 -26.85
C SER A 7 -1.28 -29.34 -26.02
N CYS A 8 -2.47 -29.93 -25.79
CA CYS A 8 -3.49 -29.33 -24.91
C CYS A 8 -3.13 -29.42 -23.42
N LEU A 9 -2.43 -30.46 -22.99
CA LEU A 9 -2.02 -30.62 -21.59
C LEU A 9 -0.79 -29.77 -21.22
N LEU A 10 0.10 -29.50 -22.17
CA LEU A 10 1.23 -28.58 -21.95
C LEU A 10 0.81 -27.10 -21.93
N SER A 11 -0.29 -26.74 -22.61
CA SER A 11 -0.77 -25.35 -22.70
C SER A 11 -1.52 -24.89 -21.43
N ILE A 12 -1.99 -25.82 -20.59
CA ILE A 12 -2.66 -25.51 -19.31
C ILE A 12 -1.63 -25.35 -18.17
N ALA A 13 -0.45 -25.98 -18.29
CA ALA A 13 0.61 -25.88 -17.28
C ALA A 13 1.43 -24.57 -17.35
N LEU A 14 1.31 -23.79 -18.44
CA LEU A 14 2.06 -22.54 -18.64
C LEU A 14 1.29 -21.25 -18.25
N LEU A 15 0.09 -21.37 -17.68
CA LEU A 15 -0.68 -20.21 -17.17
C LEU A 15 -0.52 -19.97 -15.65
N SER A 16 0.33 -20.72 -14.97
CA SER A 16 0.65 -20.54 -13.53
C SER A 16 1.85 -19.62 -13.30
N PHE A 17 2.12 -18.68 -14.21
CA PHE A 17 3.18 -17.67 -14.02
C PHE A 17 2.78 -16.61 -12.99
N ALA A 18 3.15 -16.92 -11.75
CA ALA A 18 3.53 -15.99 -10.68
C ALA A 18 2.54 -14.86 -10.40
N CYS A 19 1.49 -15.19 -9.64
CA CYS A 19 1.14 -14.34 -8.51
C CYS A 19 2.07 -14.79 -7.38
N ALA A 20 2.99 -13.93 -6.94
CA ALA A 20 3.78 -14.24 -5.75
C ALA A 20 2.82 -14.61 -4.60
N PRO A 21 3.08 -15.70 -3.87
CA PRO A 21 2.10 -16.28 -2.98
C PRO A 21 1.79 -15.30 -1.85
N ILE A 22 0.51 -14.95 -1.70
CA ILE A 22 0.01 -14.46 -0.41
C ILE A 22 0.23 -15.62 0.55
N VAL A 23 1.10 -15.44 1.54
CA VAL A 23 1.32 -16.48 2.55
C VAL A 23 0.01 -16.68 3.28
N LYS A 24 -0.65 -17.79 2.95
CA LYS A 24 -1.92 -18.23 3.50
C LYS A 24 -1.65 -19.04 4.76
N LYS A 25 -2.29 -18.65 5.86
CA LYS A 25 -2.38 -19.48 7.06
C LYS A 25 -3.84 -19.66 7.42
N PRO A 26 -4.25 -20.83 7.95
CA PRO A 26 -5.63 -21.07 8.40
C PRO A 26 -6.12 -20.07 9.47
N GLU A 27 -5.20 -19.29 10.02
CA GLU A 27 -5.44 -18.24 11.01
C GLU A 27 -6.19 -17.02 10.44
N ILE A 28 -6.13 -16.75 9.13
CA ILE A 28 -6.83 -15.59 8.53
C ILE A 28 -8.36 -15.70 8.64
N ASP A 29 -8.91 -16.90 8.60
CA ASP A 29 -10.36 -17.14 8.70
C ASP A 29 -10.92 -16.82 10.09
N GLN A 30 -10.04 -16.85 11.10
CA GLN A 30 -10.34 -16.51 12.48
C GLN A 30 -10.32 -15.01 12.74
N VAL A 31 -9.80 -14.20 11.80
CA VAL A 31 -9.77 -12.75 11.91
C VAL A 31 -11.17 -12.19 11.67
N LYS A 32 -11.73 -11.48 12.66
CA LYS A 32 -13.03 -10.80 12.57
C LYS A 32 -12.93 -9.33 12.92
N LYS A 33 -12.03 -8.94 13.80
CA LYS A 33 -11.81 -7.55 14.20
C LYS A 33 -10.36 -7.17 13.93
N VAL A 34 -10.16 -6.04 13.27
CA VAL A 34 -8.83 -5.60 12.86
C VAL A 34 -8.56 -4.14 13.15
N ALA A 35 -7.30 -3.74 13.19
CA ALA A 35 -6.91 -2.33 13.25
C ALA A 35 -5.86 -2.01 12.18
N VAL A 36 -6.12 -1.00 11.34
CA VAL A 36 -5.08 -0.46 10.45
C VAL A 36 -4.17 0.43 11.28
N VAL A 37 -2.94 -0.03 11.53
CA VAL A 37 -1.97 0.68 12.38
C VAL A 37 -1.04 1.58 11.56
N SER A 38 -0.95 1.33 10.25
CA SER A 38 -0.19 2.13 9.30
C SER A 38 -0.76 1.98 7.89
N LEU A 39 -0.84 3.08 7.16
CA LEU A 39 -1.08 3.16 5.71
C LEU A 39 -0.06 4.15 5.15
N TYR A 40 0.83 3.74 4.25
CA TYR A 40 1.94 4.60 3.83
C TYR A 40 2.23 4.49 2.34
N ALA A 41 2.86 5.53 1.78
CA ALA A 41 3.28 5.59 0.38
C ALA A 41 4.61 6.36 0.25
N PRO A 42 5.39 6.19 -0.83
CA PRO A 42 6.52 7.07 -1.11
C PRO A 42 6.11 8.55 -1.17
N ALA A 43 7.02 9.44 -0.74
CA ALA A 43 6.77 10.89 -0.72
C ALA A 43 6.74 11.51 -2.13
N LEU A 44 7.46 10.87 -3.06
CA LEU A 44 7.54 11.28 -4.45
C LEU A 44 6.64 10.37 -5.27
N VAL A 45 5.96 10.97 -6.25
CA VAL A 45 5.13 10.27 -7.22
C VAL A 45 5.78 10.48 -8.59
N PRO A 46 6.68 9.58 -8.99
CA PRO A 46 7.42 9.76 -10.24
C PRO A 46 6.62 9.25 -11.44
N ASP A 47 7.07 9.67 -12.62
CA ASP A 47 6.73 8.99 -13.87
C ASP A 47 7.34 7.58 -13.87
N VAL A 48 6.62 6.59 -14.41
CA VAL A 48 7.11 5.20 -14.52
C VAL A 48 8.43 5.11 -15.29
N GLY A 49 8.68 6.00 -16.24
CA GLY A 49 9.94 6.07 -16.99
C GLY A 49 11.07 6.83 -16.29
N GLY A 50 10.84 7.38 -15.09
CA GLY A 50 11.83 8.16 -14.34
C GLY A 50 12.06 9.58 -14.87
N PHE A 51 11.24 10.04 -15.82
CA PHE A 51 11.44 11.32 -16.53
C PHE A 51 10.90 12.55 -15.81
N GLY A 52 10.14 12.37 -14.73
CA GLY A 52 9.53 13.48 -14.00
C GLY A 52 8.85 13.05 -12.72
N MET A 53 8.24 14.02 -12.04
CA MET A 53 7.47 13.81 -10.82
C MET A 53 6.29 14.77 -10.71
N ILE A 54 5.33 14.43 -9.84
CA ILE A 54 4.31 15.39 -9.40
C ILE A 54 4.95 16.37 -8.41
N THR A 55 5.00 17.65 -8.78
CA THR A 55 5.50 18.74 -7.92
C THR A 55 4.34 19.43 -7.19
N ASN A 56 4.60 20.07 -6.05
CA ASN A 56 3.57 20.71 -5.21
C ASN A 56 2.50 19.75 -4.65
N ILE A 57 2.85 18.47 -4.45
CA ILE A 57 1.94 17.43 -3.94
C ILE A 57 1.33 17.76 -2.57
N ASN A 58 2.01 18.58 -1.76
CA ASN A 58 1.51 19.05 -0.46
C ASN A 58 0.12 19.71 -0.54
N ARG A 59 -0.27 20.24 -1.71
CA ARG A 59 -1.60 20.85 -1.92
C ARG A 59 -2.76 19.84 -1.90
N VAL A 60 -2.51 18.56 -2.19
CA VAL A 60 -3.53 17.50 -2.22
C VAL A 60 -3.29 16.41 -1.17
N LYS A 61 -2.07 16.34 -0.65
CA LYS A 61 -1.56 15.26 0.20
C LYS A 61 -2.48 14.87 1.35
N LYS A 62 -2.99 15.84 2.12
CA LYS A 62 -3.87 15.60 3.27
C LYS A 62 -5.23 15.03 2.88
N THR A 63 -5.76 15.45 1.74
CA THR A 63 -7.03 14.90 1.22
C THR A 63 -6.82 13.49 0.69
N VAL A 64 -5.74 13.27 -0.07
CA VAL A 64 -5.36 11.96 -0.60
C VAL A 64 -5.12 10.94 0.51
N ALA A 65 -4.41 11.34 1.57
CA ALA A 65 -4.20 10.61 2.81
C ALA A 65 -5.51 10.06 3.40
N LYS A 66 -6.43 10.97 3.67
CA LYS A 66 -7.72 10.67 4.27
C LYS A 66 -8.56 9.77 3.36
N ASP A 67 -8.67 10.13 2.09
CA ASP A 67 -9.43 9.36 1.11
C ASP A 67 -8.89 7.93 0.98
N ALA A 68 -7.58 7.75 0.95
CA ALA A 68 -6.96 6.44 0.90
C ALA A 68 -7.34 5.59 2.12
N TYR A 69 -7.23 6.16 3.33
CA TYR A 69 -7.62 5.44 4.55
C TYR A 69 -9.10 5.04 4.52
N ASP A 70 -10.00 5.98 4.23
CA ASP A 70 -11.44 5.72 4.21
C ASP A 70 -11.80 4.67 3.16
N ILE A 71 -11.16 4.71 1.99
CA ILE A 71 -11.29 3.70 0.94
C ILE A 71 -10.85 2.33 1.45
N TYR A 72 -9.66 2.22 2.06
CA TYR A 72 -9.17 0.93 2.55
C TYR A 72 -10.03 0.37 3.67
N VAL A 73 -10.43 1.20 4.63
CA VAL A 73 -11.36 0.78 5.70
C VAL A 73 -12.64 0.24 5.08
N LYS A 74 -13.25 0.96 4.15
CA LYS A 74 -14.47 0.53 3.46
C LYS A 74 -14.27 -0.79 2.71
N GLU A 75 -13.20 -0.93 1.94
CA GLU A 75 -12.93 -2.15 1.19
C GLU A 75 -12.65 -3.34 2.10
N LEU A 76 -11.88 -3.17 3.18
CA LEU A 76 -11.57 -4.24 4.16
C LEU A 76 -12.83 -4.80 4.83
N THR A 77 -13.87 -3.97 5.05
CA THR A 77 -15.13 -4.48 5.62
C THR A 77 -15.83 -5.52 4.75
N LYS A 78 -15.53 -5.56 3.43
CA LYS A 78 -16.09 -6.57 2.51
C LYS A 78 -15.59 -7.99 2.81
N LEU A 79 -14.49 -8.13 3.56
CA LEU A 79 -14.00 -9.41 4.07
C LEU A 79 -14.82 -9.93 5.28
N GLY A 80 -15.84 -9.19 5.71
CA GLY A 80 -16.57 -9.45 6.95
C GLY A 80 -15.80 -9.00 8.21
N TRP A 81 -14.76 -8.19 8.04
CA TRP A 81 -13.97 -7.65 9.15
C TRP A 81 -14.59 -6.36 9.71
N SER A 82 -14.61 -6.26 11.04
CA SER A 82 -14.84 -5.01 11.75
C SER A 82 -13.52 -4.27 11.89
N VAL A 83 -13.40 -3.09 11.27
CA VAL A 83 -12.19 -2.28 11.32
C VAL A 83 -12.31 -1.27 12.47
N MET A 84 -11.38 -1.33 13.43
CA MET A 84 -11.29 -0.39 14.53
C MET A 84 -11.04 1.03 14.00
N PRO A 85 -11.77 2.05 14.48
CA PRO A 85 -11.56 3.43 14.06
C PRO A 85 -10.14 3.92 14.39
N ALA A 86 -9.50 4.59 13.42
CA ALA A 86 -8.16 5.17 13.55
C ALA A 86 -7.93 5.94 14.86
N HIS A 87 -8.87 6.82 15.23
CA HIS A 87 -8.74 7.65 16.44
C HIS A 87 -8.71 6.84 17.74
N VAL A 88 -9.26 5.62 17.75
CA VAL A 88 -9.16 4.69 18.89
C VAL A 88 -7.81 4.00 18.90
N VAL A 89 -7.33 3.57 17.72
CA VAL A 89 -6.02 2.91 17.56
C VAL A 89 -4.90 3.80 18.11
N VAL A 90 -4.87 5.07 17.70
CA VAL A 90 -3.74 5.96 18.01
C VAL A 90 -3.77 6.59 19.39
N LYS A 91 -4.96 6.74 19.99
CA LYS A 91 -5.08 7.18 21.38
C LYS A 91 -4.70 6.07 22.37
N ASN A 92 -4.51 4.83 21.90
CA ASN A 92 -4.07 3.74 22.74
C ASN A 92 -2.62 3.96 23.19
N LYS A 93 -2.37 3.91 24.50
CA LYS A 93 -1.03 4.10 25.08
C LYS A 93 0.01 3.10 24.55
N LEU A 94 -0.42 1.90 24.15
CA LEU A 94 0.46 0.91 23.54
C LEU A 94 0.85 1.28 22.12
N TYR A 95 0.01 2.01 21.38
CA TYR A 95 0.36 2.48 20.04
C TYR A 95 1.61 3.36 20.09
N ALA A 96 1.61 4.39 20.92
CA ALA A 96 2.77 5.25 21.12
C ALA A 96 4.00 4.46 21.58
N LYS A 97 3.86 3.50 22.50
CA LYS A 97 4.97 2.67 22.99
C LYS A 97 5.53 1.71 21.93
N THR A 98 4.68 1.17 21.07
CA THR A 98 5.07 0.29 19.96
C THR A 98 5.86 1.07 18.91
N PHE A 99 5.53 2.35 18.72
CA PHE A 99 6.18 3.25 17.77
C PHE A 99 7.10 4.30 18.42
N ASP A 100 7.51 4.13 19.67
CA ASP A 100 8.35 5.13 20.36
C ASP A 100 9.79 5.10 19.83
N ALA A 101 10.19 6.19 19.18
CA ALA A 101 11.50 6.42 18.56
C ALA A 101 12.65 6.05 19.49
N ALA A 102 12.57 6.44 20.77
CA ALA A 102 13.68 6.33 21.72
C ALA A 102 14.08 4.88 22.03
N ARG A 103 13.18 3.92 21.80
CA ARG A 103 13.43 2.49 22.02
C ARG A 103 14.12 1.82 20.82
N LEU A 104 13.93 2.36 19.62
CA LEU A 104 14.40 1.79 18.35
C LEU A 104 15.76 2.32 17.91
N TYR A 105 16.18 3.49 18.41
CA TYR A 105 17.49 4.10 18.11
C TYR A 105 18.62 3.68 19.05
N LYS A 106 18.36 2.84 20.06
CA LYS A 106 19.41 2.38 20.99
C LYS A 106 20.38 1.37 20.39
N ASP A 107 20.02 0.69 19.30
CA ASP A 107 20.93 -0.18 18.56
C ASP A 107 21.20 0.40 17.17
N LYS A 108 22.30 1.15 17.04
CA LYS A 108 22.76 1.75 15.78
C LYS A 108 23.15 0.72 14.70
N ASP A 109 23.21 -0.58 15.04
CA ASP A 109 23.67 -1.64 14.14
C ASP A 109 22.58 -2.62 13.67
N SER A 110 21.31 -2.44 14.04
CA SER A 110 20.25 -3.37 13.62
C SER A 110 19.30 -2.74 12.58
N GLY A 111 19.09 -3.44 11.47
CA GLY A 111 18.11 -3.10 10.42
C GLY A 111 16.66 -2.96 10.93
N ALA A 112 16.42 -3.23 12.22
CA ALA A 112 15.23 -2.84 13.00
C ALA A 112 14.79 -1.41 12.83
N SER A 113 15.79 -0.53 12.81
CA SER A 113 15.61 0.89 12.92
C SER A 113 14.85 1.45 11.71
N ASN A 114 14.95 0.83 10.53
CA ASN A 114 14.35 1.38 9.31
C ASN A 114 12.85 1.06 9.16
N PHE A 115 12.41 -0.17 9.41
CA PHE A 115 11.00 -0.54 9.24
C PHE A 115 10.11 0.13 10.29
N MET A 116 10.49 0.02 11.58
CA MET A 116 9.71 0.61 12.65
C MET A 116 9.81 2.14 12.66
N ALA A 117 10.94 2.77 12.25
CA ALA A 117 10.97 4.23 12.07
C ALA A 117 10.10 4.68 10.90
N LYS A 118 10.05 3.92 9.80
CA LYS A 118 9.10 4.16 8.70
C LYS A 118 7.66 4.10 9.25
N LEU A 119 7.29 3.02 9.93
CA LEU A 119 5.94 2.90 10.53
C LEU A 119 5.64 3.98 11.56
N MET A 120 6.62 4.38 12.37
CA MET A 120 6.48 5.46 13.35
C MET A 120 6.20 6.80 12.68
N ASN A 121 6.92 7.16 11.62
CA ASN A 121 6.62 8.39 10.88
C ASN A 121 5.21 8.37 10.27
N ALA A 122 4.72 7.20 9.85
CA ALA A 122 3.33 7.04 9.40
C ALA A 122 2.34 7.09 10.58
N GLY A 123 2.68 6.48 11.71
CA GLY A 123 1.81 6.31 12.85
C GLY A 123 1.70 7.52 13.77
N ALA A 124 2.78 8.27 13.96
CA ALA A 124 2.77 9.57 14.63
C ALA A 124 1.82 10.54 13.92
N LYS A 125 1.75 10.47 12.58
CA LYS A 125 0.86 11.31 11.77
C LYS A 125 -0.60 10.86 11.86
N LEU A 126 -0.82 9.53 11.91
CA LEU A 126 -2.13 8.99 12.24
C LEU A 126 -2.62 9.48 13.62
N ALA A 127 -1.70 9.59 14.58
CA ALA A 127 -2.00 10.03 15.95
C ALA A 127 -2.29 11.52 16.08
N GLU A 128 -1.58 12.35 15.32
CA GLU A 128 -1.69 13.79 15.40
C GLU A 128 -3.01 14.33 14.81
N TYR A 129 -3.65 13.59 13.89
CA TYR A 129 -4.84 14.12 13.19
C TYR A 129 -5.95 13.13 12.76
N GLY A 130 -5.88 11.82 13.03
CA GLY A 130 -6.78 10.89 12.31
C GLY A 130 -6.56 10.94 10.79
N GLU A 131 -5.35 11.34 10.38
CA GLU A 131 -4.88 11.50 9.00
C GLU A 131 -3.65 10.61 8.82
N ILE A 132 -3.62 9.73 7.82
CA ILE A 132 -2.39 8.99 7.49
C ILE A 132 -1.93 9.38 6.10
N LEU A 133 -0.74 9.98 5.93
CA LEU A 133 0.24 9.86 4.81
C LEU A 133 1.32 11.01 4.88
N PRO A 134 2.54 10.88 4.28
CA PRO A 134 3.78 11.04 5.04
C PRO A 134 4.62 12.28 4.73
N GLU A 135 5.36 12.78 5.72
CA GLU A 135 6.57 13.63 5.52
C GLU A 135 7.71 12.88 6.22
N GLY A 136 8.86 12.72 5.55
CA GLY A 136 10.07 12.12 6.12
C GLY A 136 10.42 10.68 5.71
N MET A 137 9.66 10.01 4.84
CA MET A 137 10.04 8.69 4.34
C MET A 137 11.00 8.79 3.15
N LYS A 138 12.22 8.25 3.31
CA LYS A 138 13.21 8.12 2.23
C LYS A 138 12.73 7.08 1.21
N SER A 139 12.83 7.44 -0.07
CA SER A 139 12.83 6.46 -1.17
C SER A 139 14.00 5.52 -0.93
N GLY A 140 13.71 4.23 -0.97
CA GLY A 140 14.63 3.18 -0.56
C GLY A 140 13.86 1.88 -0.56
N SER A 141 13.98 1.19 -1.70
CA SER A 141 13.85 -0.25 -1.88
C SER A 141 14.29 -1.02 -0.64
N GLU A 142 13.60 -2.13 -0.39
CA GLU A 142 13.76 -3.03 0.75
C GLU A 142 12.97 -2.59 2.00
N MET A 143 11.75 -3.11 2.15
CA MET A 143 11.39 -3.61 3.47
C MET A 143 12.19 -4.91 3.61
N HIS A 144 13.09 -4.96 4.58
CA HIS A 144 13.55 -6.26 5.01
C HIS A 144 12.36 -7.03 5.57
N VAL A 145 12.36 -8.35 5.36
CA VAL A 145 11.45 -9.32 6.00
C VAL A 145 11.08 -8.85 7.39
N MET A 146 9.78 -8.70 7.67
CA MET A 146 9.29 -8.30 8.99
C MET A 146 9.93 -9.23 10.03
N ARG A 147 10.74 -8.65 10.91
CA ARG A 147 11.53 -9.44 11.85
C ARG A 147 10.62 -9.93 12.95
N LYS A 148 11.07 -10.96 13.66
CA LYS A 148 10.30 -11.57 14.74
C LYS A 148 9.93 -10.53 15.81
N GLU A 149 10.84 -9.63 16.14
CA GLU A 149 10.63 -8.59 17.16
C GLU A 149 9.55 -7.58 16.74
N ASP A 150 9.53 -7.24 15.45
CA ASP A 150 8.53 -6.33 14.87
C ASP A 150 7.14 -6.99 14.90
N ALA A 151 7.08 -8.28 14.53
CA ALA A 151 5.85 -9.06 14.59
C ALA A 151 5.35 -9.25 16.04
N GLU A 152 6.24 -9.50 17.00
CA GLU A 152 5.88 -9.59 18.42
C GLU A 152 5.35 -8.27 18.97
N ALA A 153 5.93 -7.12 18.58
CA ALA A 153 5.46 -5.81 18.98
C ALA A 153 4.07 -5.50 18.41
N LEU A 154 3.84 -5.85 17.14
CA LEU A 154 2.54 -5.73 16.47
C LEU A 154 1.49 -6.67 17.09
N GLY A 155 1.87 -7.90 17.47
CA GLY A 155 0.98 -8.83 18.16
C GLY A 155 0.60 -8.35 19.57
N LYS A 156 1.54 -7.77 20.32
CA LYS A 156 1.26 -7.10 21.61
C LYS A 156 0.31 -5.92 21.43
N LEU A 157 0.48 -5.13 20.36
CA LEU A 157 -0.43 -4.04 20.02
C LEU A 157 -1.83 -4.57 19.69
N ALA A 158 -1.94 -5.62 18.86
CA ALA A 158 -3.21 -6.27 18.53
C ALA A 158 -3.96 -6.76 19.77
N LYS A 159 -3.26 -7.47 20.68
CA LYS A 159 -3.79 -7.86 22.00
C LYS A 159 -4.29 -6.66 22.80
N GLY A 160 -3.46 -5.62 22.88
CA GLY A 160 -3.76 -4.41 23.65
C GLY A 160 -4.91 -3.56 23.08
N LEU A 161 -5.17 -3.65 21.78
CA LEU A 161 -6.32 -3.05 21.12
C LEU A 161 -7.57 -3.94 21.20
N GLY A 162 -7.42 -5.20 21.63
CA GLY A 162 -8.51 -6.17 21.60
C GLY A 162 -9.01 -6.41 20.18
N VAL A 163 -8.09 -6.56 19.23
CA VAL A 163 -8.34 -6.95 17.83
C VAL A 163 -7.65 -8.28 17.54
N ASP A 164 -8.13 -8.99 16.53
CA ASP A 164 -7.57 -10.29 16.13
C ASP A 164 -6.27 -10.10 15.36
N ALA A 165 -6.18 -9.02 14.56
CA ALA A 165 -4.97 -8.67 13.83
C ALA A 165 -4.81 -7.15 13.64
N VAL A 166 -3.57 -6.71 13.48
CA VAL A 166 -3.22 -5.36 13.03
C VAL A 166 -2.75 -5.40 11.58
N LEU A 167 -3.11 -4.39 10.79
CA LEU A 167 -2.76 -4.26 9.38
C LEU A 167 -1.78 -3.12 9.14
N ILE A 168 -0.89 -3.39 8.20
CA ILE A 168 -0.02 -2.41 7.56
C ILE A 168 -0.35 -2.43 6.07
N VAL A 169 -0.69 -1.27 5.53
CA VAL A 169 -0.98 -1.07 4.11
C VAL A 169 0.14 -0.24 3.50
N GLN A 170 0.83 -0.80 2.52
CA GLN A 170 1.76 -0.06 1.66
C GLN A 170 1.05 0.29 0.37
N LEU A 171 1.17 1.53 -0.06
CA LEU A 171 0.73 2.03 -1.36
C LEU A 171 1.95 2.48 -2.16
N ASP A 172 1.88 2.37 -3.48
CA ASP A 172 2.86 2.94 -4.39
C ASP A 172 2.14 3.67 -5.51
N TYR A 173 2.45 4.96 -5.66
CA TYR A 173 1.84 5.82 -6.66
C TYR A 173 2.86 6.22 -7.71
N CYS A 174 2.49 6.02 -8.98
CA CYS A 174 3.27 6.43 -10.13
C CYS A 174 2.32 6.97 -11.18
N TYR A 175 2.77 7.84 -12.05
CA TYR A 175 1.96 8.24 -13.21
C TYR A 175 2.63 7.82 -14.51
N ARG A 176 1.82 7.70 -15.56
CA ARG A 176 2.32 7.51 -16.92
C ARG A 176 1.37 8.12 -17.93
N PRO A 177 1.89 8.66 -19.04
CA PRO A 177 1.07 8.97 -20.20
C PRO A 177 0.54 7.69 -20.86
N ARG A 178 -0.68 7.74 -21.39
CA ARG A 178 -1.29 6.60 -22.10
C ARG A 178 -0.53 6.21 -23.37
N ASN A 179 0.05 7.20 -24.05
CA ASN A 179 0.99 6.99 -25.15
C ASN A 179 2.40 7.47 -24.73
N PRO A 180 3.21 6.59 -24.11
CA PRO A 180 4.52 6.94 -23.61
C PRO A 180 5.51 7.31 -24.71
N THR A 181 5.35 6.77 -25.92
CA THR A 181 6.24 7.08 -27.05
C THR A 181 6.07 8.53 -27.49
N ILE A 182 4.84 9.00 -27.68
CA ILE A 182 4.57 10.39 -28.09
C ILE A 182 4.97 11.35 -26.97
N ALA A 183 4.57 11.06 -25.73
CA ALA A 183 4.85 11.90 -24.58
C ALA A 183 6.35 12.04 -24.28
N ARG A 184 7.17 11.02 -24.58
CA ARG A 184 8.63 11.10 -24.47
C ARG A 184 9.25 12.02 -25.52
N VAL A 185 8.68 12.09 -26.71
CA VAL A 185 9.20 12.93 -27.80
C VAL A 185 8.77 14.38 -27.62
N SER A 186 7.50 14.64 -27.29
CA SER A 186 6.98 16.00 -27.14
C SER A 186 7.18 16.59 -25.74
N GLY A 187 7.49 15.76 -24.75
CA GLY A 187 7.46 16.13 -23.33
C GLY A 187 6.05 16.41 -22.79
N THR A 188 5.01 16.26 -23.60
CA THR A 188 3.63 16.63 -23.27
C THR A 188 2.67 15.47 -23.49
N GLY A 189 1.67 15.34 -22.64
CA GLY A 189 0.68 14.26 -22.75
C GLY A 189 -0.32 14.30 -21.61
N HIS A 190 -1.39 13.51 -21.73
CA HIS A 190 -2.30 13.30 -20.60
C HIS A 190 -1.81 12.10 -19.79
N ALA A 191 -1.40 12.37 -18.56
CA ALA A 191 -0.89 11.40 -17.62
C ALA A 191 -2.02 10.87 -16.74
N HIS A 192 -2.01 9.55 -16.54
CA HIS A 192 -2.89 8.84 -15.63
C HIS A 192 -2.08 8.37 -14.42
N LEU A 193 -2.73 8.28 -13.26
CA LEU A 193 -2.11 7.82 -12.02
C LEU A 193 -2.41 6.34 -11.79
N ASN A 194 -1.39 5.58 -11.45
CA ASN A 194 -1.47 4.20 -11.03
C ASN A 194 -1.23 4.10 -9.52
N CYS A 195 -1.96 3.20 -8.86
CA CYS A 195 -1.75 2.87 -7.45
C CYS A 195 -1.58 1.36 -7.28
N SER A 196 -0.42 0.91 -6.81
CA SER A 196 -0.25 -0.47 -6.35
C SER A 196 -0.37 -0.55 -4.83
N SER A 197 -0.74 -1.71 -4.30
CA SER A 197 -0.84 -1.89 -2.86
C SER A 197 -0.40 -3.27 -2.38
N SER A 198 0.14 -3.29 -1.17
CA SER A 198 0.52 -4.49 -0.45
C SER A 198 -0.03 -4.42 0.97
N VAL A 199 -0.68 -5.49 1.41
CA VAL A 199 -1.26 -5.61 2.75
C VAL A 199 -0.48 -6.66 3.53
N ARG A 200 -0.13 -6.31 4.77
CA ARG A 200 0.40 -7.23 5.76
C ARG A 200 -0.49 -7.21 6.98
N ALA A 201 -0.73 -8.37 7.56
CA ALA A 201 -1.48 -8.50 8.80
C ALA A 201 -0.76 -9.41 9.79
N VAL A 202 -0.70 -8.97 11.04
CA VAL A 202 -0.10 -9.70 12.16
C VAL A 202 -1.18 -9.95 13.20
N ASP A 203 -1.36 -11.20 13.59
CA ASP A 203 -2.34 -11.57 14.60
C ASP A 203 -1.90 -11.17 16.02
N LYS A 204 -2.80 -11.34 16.97
CA LYS A 204 -2.55 -11.14 18.41
C LYS A 204 -1.42 -12.00 19.00
N ASN A 205 -0.98 -13.04 18.31
CA ASN A 205 0.14 -13.89 18.73
C ASN A 205 1.48 -13.48 18.10
N GLY A 206 1.49 -12.45 17.24
CA GLY A 206 2.69 -12.03 16.53
C GLY A 206 2.96 -12.88 15.30
N VAL A 207 1.96 -13.60 14.79
CA VAL A 207 2.05 -14.43 13.60
C VAL A 207 1.56 -13.62 12.39
N ALA A 208 2.36 -13.57 11.33
CA ALA A 208 1.93 -13.02 10.06
C ALA A 208 0.84 -13.94 9.45
N VAL A 209 -0.38 -13.42 9.34
CA VAL A 209 -1.56 -14.12 8.79
C VAL A 209 -1.90 -13.66 7.37
N VAL A 210 -1.38 -12.50 6.97
CA VAL A 210 -1.39 -11.99 5.60
C VAL A 210 -0.01 -11.45 5.30
N THR A 211 0.59 -11.88 4.19
CA THR A 211 1.80 -11.26 3.64
C THR A 211 1.67 -11.17 2.14
N MET A 212 1.26 -10.00 1.65
CA MET A 212 1.37 -9.69 0.23
C MET A 212 2.83 -9.36 -0.15
N PRO A 213 3.22 -9.61 -1.41
CA PRO A 213 4.53 -9.23 -1.92
C PRO A 213 4.81 -7.74 -1.70
N GLU A 214 6.08 -7.39 -1.54
CA GLU A 214 6.47 -5.98 -1.46
C GLU A 214 6.27 -5.28 -2.79
N LEU A 215 6.05 -3.97 -2.71
CA LEU A 215 5.98 -3.13 -3.90
C LEU A 215 7.38 -2.62 -4.22
N ASP A 216 7.85 -2.95 -5.43
CA ASP A 216 8.94 -2.23 -6.07
C ASP A 216 8.37 -0.96 -6.70
N GLN A 217 8.95 0.19 -6.35
CA GLN A 217 8.46 1.50 -6.79
C GLN A 217 8.39 1.55 -8.32
N CYS A 218 7.19 1.83 -8.84
CA CYS A 218 6.92 1.99 -10.27
C CYS A 218 7.37 0.82 -11.16
N ASN A 219 7.46 -0.39 -10.61
CA ASN A 219 7.73 -1.57 -11.42
C ASN A 219 6.49 -1.92 -12.26
N ASP A 220 6.62 -1.80 -13.58
CA ASP A 220 5.60 -2.12 -14.59
C ASP A 220 5.12 -3.59 -14.53
N GLN A 221 5.82 -4.47 -13.79
CA GLN A 221 5.44 -5.87 -13.59
C GLN A 221 4.42 -6.08 -12.46
N ALA A 222 4.12 -5.07 -11.63
CA ALA A 222 3.02 -5.17 -10.66
C ALA A 222 1.68 -5.18 -11.42
N LYS A 223 1.20 -6.40 -11.73
CA LYS A 223 0.00 -6.76 -12.52
C LYS A 223 -1.35 -6.20 -12.02
N THR A 224 -1.38 -5.16 -11.19
CA THR A 224 -2.61 -4.49 -10.75
C THR A 224 -2.70 -3.12 -11.39
N LYS A 225 -3.23 -3.09 -12.62
CA LYS A 225 -3.60 -1.88 -13.36
C LYS A 225 -4.73 -1.13 -12.66
N ALA A 226 -4.44 -0.50 -11.52
CA ALA A 226 -5.34 0.43 -10.86
C ALA A 226 -5.06 1.84 -11.39
N GLU A 227 -5.24 2.00 -12.70
CA GLU A 227 -5.07 3.26 -13.41
C GLU A 227 -6.31 4.14 -13.22
N SER A 228 -6.09 5.41 -12.91
CA SER A 228 -7.15 6.41 -12.82
C SER A 228 -7.78 6.65 -14.19
N GLU A 229 -9.11 6.71 -14.26
CA GLU A 229 -9.81 7.14 -15.48
C GLU A 229 -9.60 8.63 -15.76
N LYS A 230 -9.33 9.39 -14.71
CA LYS A 230 -8.95 10.79 -14.79
C LYS A 230 -7.52 10.91 -15.26
N ALA A 231 -7.26 11.98 -16.01
CA ALA A 231 -5.94 12.32 -16.51
C ALA A 231 -5.71 13.82 -16.36
N ILE A 232 -4.44 14.20 -16.31
CA ILE A 232 -4.03 15.59 -16.30
C ILE A 232 -2.89 15.81 -17.30
N LEU A 233 -2.83 17.01 -17.87
CA LEU A 233 -1.72 17.40 -18.73
C LEU A 233 -0.40 17.37 -17.95
N MET A 234 0.56 16.61 -18.46
CA MET A 234 1.97 16.74 -18.11
C MET A 234 2.68 17.65 -19.11
N LEU A 235 3.63 18.44 -18.60
CA LEU A 235 4.49 19.35 -19.35
C LEU A 235 5.95 19.05 -19.00
N GLY A 236 6.80 18.84 -20.02
CA GLY A 236 8.19 18.44 -19.83
C GLY A 236 8.34 17.13 -19.03
N GLY A 237 7.38 16.20 -19.13
CA GLY A 237 7.37 14.97 -18.32
C GLY A 237 6.87 15.15 -16.88
N GLN A 238 6.55 16.38 -16.45
CA GLN A 238 6.16 16.69 -15.07
C GLN A 238 4.68 17.07 -14.96
N ILE A 239 4.12 16.85 -13.77
CA ILE A 239 2.80 17.39 -13.39
C ILE A 239 3.05 18.40 -12.27
N SER A 240 2.53 19.62 -12.41
CA SER A 240 2.62 20.62 -11.34
C SER A 240 1.24 21.04 -10.86
N ILE A 241 1.04 21.04 -9.54
CA ILE A 241 -0.23 21.48 -8.93
C ILE A 241 -0.16 23.00 -8.69
N MET A 242 -0.63 23.80 -9.65
CA MET A 242 -0.53 25.26 -9.64
C MET A 242 -1.83 25.97 -9.27
N ASN A 243 -2.99 25.41 -9.60
CA ASN A 243 -4.29 26.05 -9.34
C ASN A 243 -5.30 25.11 -8.64
N ALA A 244 -6.51 25.60 -8.37
CA ALA A 244 -7.56 24.83 -7.68
C ALA A 244 -8.19 23.73 -8.55
N GLU A 245 -8.30 23.95 -9.86
CA GLU A 245 -8.80 22.95 -10.81
C GLU A 245 -7.90 21.71 -10.82
N GLN A 246 -6.57 21.92 -10.87
CA GLN A 246 -5.59 20.84 -10.82
C GLN A 246 -5.61 20.12 -9.46
N VAL A 247 -5.85 20.83 -8.35
CA VAL A 247 -6.04 20.20 -7.03
C VAL A 247 -7.21 19.22 -7.09
N THR A 248 -8.34 19.61 -7.66
CA THR A 248 -9.53 18.74 -7.81
C THR A 248 -9.22 17.53 -8.68
N VAL A 249 -8.72 17.74 -9.91
CA VAL A 249 -8.45 16.65 -10.85
C VAL A 249 -7.43 15.65 -10.30
N ILE A 250 -6.33 16.14 -9.72
CA ILE A 250 -5.29 15.27 -9.15
C ILE A 250 -5.84 14.51 -7.94
N THR A 251 -6.60 15.16 -7.06
CA THR A 251 -7.24 14.46 -5.93
C THR A 251 -8.16 13.34 -6.42
N GLU A 252 -8.93 13.56 -7.49
CA GLU A 252 -9.76 12.52 -8.11
C GLU A 252 -8.92 11.39 -8.72
N MET A 253 -7.79 11.70 -9.36
CA MET A 253 -6.86 10.68 -9.88
C MET A 253 -6.37 9.75 -8.76
N PHE A 254 -5.93 10.32 -7.62
CA PHE A 254 -5.54 9.55 -6.43
C PHE A 254 -6.70 8.74 -5.87
N ARG A 255 -7.87 9.34 -5.73
CA ARG A 255 -9.06 8.66 -5.18
C ARG A 255 -9.46 7.46 -6.05
N ASP A 256 -9.47 7.62 -7.37
CA ASP A 256 -9.87 6.57 -8.30
C ASP A 256 -8.87 5.40 -8.35
N SER A 257 -7.57 5.72 -8.50
CA SER A 257 -6.53 4.69 -8.51
C SER A 257 -6.46 3.95 -7.18
N THR A 258 -6.59 4.65 -6.05
CA THR A 258 -6.61 4.02 -4.72
C THR A 258 -7.82 3.11 -4.53
N ARG A 259 -9.01 3.51 -5.00
CA ARG A 259 -10.21 2.65 -4.94
C ARG A 259 -10.01 1.35 -5.70
N LYS A 260 -9.48 1.44 -6.91
CA LYS A 260 -9.17 0.26 -7.75
C LYS A 260 -8.10 -0.61 -7.08
N SER A 261 -7.07 0.00 -6.51
CA SER A 261 -6.00 -0.72 -5.81
C SER A 261 -6.49 -1.46 -4.57
N ALA A 262 -7.28 -0.80 -3.72
CA ALA A 262 -7.86 -1.37 -2.52
C ALA A 262 -8.81 -2.53 -2.85
N ALA A 263 -9.67 -2.37 -3.87
CA ALA A 263 -10.53 -3.46 -4.34
C ALA A 263 -9.72 -4.67 -4.85
N ASN A 264 -8.64 -4.43 -5.59
CA ASN A 264 -7.76 -5.50 -6.07
C ASN A 264 -7.04 -6.22 -4.92
N ALA A 265 -6.55 -5.48 -3.91
CA ALA A 265 -5.92 -6.07 -2.74
C ALA A 265 -6.93 -6.92 -1.94
N VAL A 266 -8.12 -6.39 -1.67
CA VAL A 266 -9.18 -7.11 -0.95
C VAL A 266 -9.66 -8.34 -1.70
N ALA A 267 -9.81 -8.27 -3.03
CA ALA A 267 -10.16 -9.43 -3.84
C ALA A 267 -9.09 -10.54 -3.74
N GLN A 268 -7.81 -10.17 -3.71
CA GLN A 268 -6.73 -11.13 -3.51
C GLN A 268 -6.76 -11.75 -2.10
N LEU A 269 -7.02 -10.95 -1.06
CA LEU A 269 -7.20 -11.45 0.31
C LEU A 269 -8.39 -12.40 0.41
N GLN A 270 -9.54 -12.04 -0.17
CA GLN A 270 -10.73 -12.87 -0.19
C GLN A 270 -10.47 -14.21 -0.90
N LYS A 271 -9.75 -14.18 -2.02
CA LYS A 271 -9.33 -15.40 -2.72
C LYS A 271 -8.41 -16.27 -1.85
N ALA A 272 -7.48 -15.65 -1.11
CA ALA A 272 -6.59 -16.36 -0.19
C ALA A 272 -7.36 -17.01 0.98
N MET A 273 -8.44 -16.39 1.47
CA MET A 273 -9.33 -16.98 2.50
C MET A 273 -10.15 -18.17 1.98
N GLN A 274 -10.45 -18.22 0.68
CA GLN A 274 -11.30 -19.25 0.08
C GLN A 274 -10.56 -20.49 -0.42
N GLN A 275 -9.25 -20.40 -0.62
CA GLN A 275 -8.45 -21.57 -0.97
C GLN A 275 -8.38 -22.52 0.24
N PRO A 276 -8.38 -23.84 0.09
CA PRO A 276 -8.20 -24.79 1.20
C PRO A 276 -6.77 -24.78 1.74
#